data_AF-A0A534KEQ3-F1
#
_entry.id   AF-A0A534KEQ3-F1
#
_cell.length_a   1.000
_cell.length_b   1.000
_cell.length_c   1.000
_cell.angle_alpha   90.00
_cell.angle_beta   90.00
_cell.angle_gamma   90.00
#
_symmetry.space_group_name_H-M   'P 1'
#
loop_
_entity.id
_entity.type
_entity.pdbx_description
1 polymer ?
#
loop_
_entity_poly.entity_id
_entity_poly.type
_entity_poly.pdbx_seq_one_letter_code
_entity_poly.pdbx_strand_id
1 'polypeptide(L)'
;MFSRGLSARTGHPPGPEFPRLTRIPLAGVVLVLAFAILLGILFYYAQFSGLVRWLLAVVAVAVLATFAWGAIRRRTEEPTPLVAPRSPDVSRGGELEIFSAAVRRAARGLPYSQALVASRARSAFAERVRLSYGLSPERIRELQRDPAALRRVFVDEALVDFLYVDPADPDERTDWIYRAQVRGGFARALHGVLDRMEAWR
;
A
#
# COMPACT_ATOMS: atom_id res chain seq x y z
N MET A 1 -20.72 -27.09 -35.71
CA MET A 1 -20.32 -26.31 -36.90
C MET A 1 -20.73 -24.85 -36.68
N PHE A 2 -19.73 -23.98 -36.56
CA PHE A 2 -19.73 -22.51 -36.65
C PHE A 2 -20.96 -21.68 -36.23
N SER A 3 -20.91 -21.12 -35.02
CA SER A 3 -21.52 -19.82 -34.71
C SER A 3 -20.48 -18.72 -34.89
N ARG A 4 -20.57 -17.95 -35.99
CA ARG A 4 -19.83 -16.70 -36.18
C ARG A 4 -20.52 -15.60 -35.38
N GLY A 5 -19.93 -15.18 -34.25
CA GLY A 5 -20.28 -13.92 -33.60
C GLY A 5 -19.32 -12.84 -34.05
N LEU A 6 -19.73 -12.01 -35.03
CA LEU A 6 -19.02 -10.79 -35.37
C LEU A 6 -19.53 -9.62 -34.50
N SER A 7 -18.56 -9.08 -33.77
CA SER A 7 -18.41 -7.73 -33.23
C SER A 7 -19.37 -6.65 -33.74
N ALA A 8 -20.02 -5.96 -32.79
CA ALA A 8 -20.33 -4.53 -32.90
C ALA A 8 -20.46 -3.95 -31.49
N ARG A 9 -19.31 -3.73 -30.83
CA ARG A 9 -19.21 -2.95 -29.60
C ARG A 9 -19.55 -1.50 -29.96
N THR A 10 -20.71 -1.04 -29.51
CA THR A 10 -21.16 0.34 -29.61
C THR A 10 -20.08 1.28 -29.08
N GLY A 11 -19.57 2.15 -29.95
CA GLY A 11 -18.65 3.21 -29.61
C GLY A 11 -19.32 4.19 -28.66
N HIS A 12 -18.81 4.26 -27.43
CA HIS A 12 -19.10 5.36 -26.53
C HIS A 12 -17.88 6.30 -26.58
N PRO A 13 -18.04 7.59 -26.93
CA PRO A 13 -16.93 8.52 -26.94
C PRO A 13 -16.46 8.77 -25.50
N PRO A 14 -15.14 8.90 -25.24
CA PRO A 14 -14.65 9.27 -23.92
C PRO A 14 -15.11 10.69 -23.60
N GLY A 15 -15.94 10.83 -22.57
CA GLY A 15 -16.36 12.13 -22.05
C GLY A 15 -15.17 12.94 -21.52
N PRO A 16 -15.30 14.27 -21.43
CA PRO A 16 -14.23 15.14 -20.94
C PRO A 16 -13.85 14.78 -19.50
N GLU A 17 -12.55 14.57 -19.27
CA GLU A 17 -11.99 14.29 -17.94
C GLU A 17 -12.15 15.52 -17.05
N PHE A 18 -13.06 15.45 -16.07
CA PHE A 18 -13.15 16.47 -15.04
C PHE A 18 -11.86 16.48 -14.21
N PRO A 19 -11.28 17.67 -13.91
CA PRO A 19 -10.14 17.77 -13.03
C PRO A 19 -10.51 17.16 -11.67
N ARG A 20 -9.81 16.08 -11.29
CA ARG A 20 -9.94 15.47 -9.97
C ARG A 20 -9.46 16.49 -8.94
N LEU A 21 -10.41 17.25 -8.40
CA LEU A 21 -10.22 18.11 -7.24
C LEU A 21 -9.50 17.29 -6.17
N THR A 22 -8.30 17.74 -5.81
CA THR A 22 -7.51 17.27 -4.69
C THR A 22 -8.45 17.15 -3.49
N ARG A 23 -8.84 15.93 -3.13
CA ARG A 23 -9.65 15.69 -1.93
C ARG A 23 -8.78 16.04 -0.74
N ILE A 24 -8.82 17.30 -0.32
CA ILE A 24 -8.42 17.68 1.02
C ILE A 24 -9.23 16.75 1.94
N PRO A 25 -8.59 15.94 2.81
CA PRO A 25 -9.32 15.02 3.65
C PRO A 25 -10.26 15.85 4.52
N LEU A 26 -11.55 15.88 4.18
CA LEU A 26 -12.59 16.65 4.88
C LEU A 26 -12.52 16.40 6.39
N ALA A 27 -12.19 15.18 6.79
CA ALA A 27 -11.98 14.80 8.18
C ALA A 27 -10.83 15.60 8.86
N GLY A 28 -9.73 15.89 8.15
CA GLY A 28 -8.62 16.67 8.67
C GLY A 28 -8.98 18.15 8.83
N VAL A 29 -9.71 18.71 7.87
CA VAL A 29 -10.19 20.11 7.94
C VAL A 29 -11.20 20.28 9.07
N VAL A 30 -12.16 19.35 9.17
CA VAL A 30 -13.15 19.34 10.26
C VAL A 30 -12.47 19.20 11.62
N LEU A 31 -11.40 18.41 11.71
CA LEU A 31 -10.64 18.24 12.96
C LEU A 31 -9.89 19.51 13.37
N VAL A 32 -9.17 20.14 12.44
CA VAL A 32 -8.46 21.40 12.70
C VAL A 32 -9.45 22.49 13.13
N LEU A 33 -10.60 22.56 12.47
CA LEU A 33 -11.66 23.49 12.82
C LEU A 33 -12.26 23.19 14.20
N ALA A 34 -12.58 21.93 14.50
CA ALA A 34 -13.10 21.52 15.81
C ALA A 34 -12.10 21.81 16.95
N PHE A 35 -10.80 21.61 16.69
CA PHE A 35 -9.74 21.94 17.63
C PHE A 35 -9.61 23.44 17.85
N ALA A 36 -9.67 24.25 16.79
CA ALA A 36 -9.65 25.70 16.88
C ALA A 36 -10.87 26.25 17.66
N ILE A 37 -12.06 25.68 17.45
CA ILE A 37 -13.28 26.03 18.21
C ILE A 37 -13.13 25.64 19.68
N LEU A 38 -12.61 24.44 19.98
CA LEU A 38 -12.36 23.99 21.35
C LEU A 38 -11.38 24.92 22.07
N LEU A 39 -10.31 25.34 21.39
CA LEU A 39 -9.35 26.34 21.89
C LEU A 39 -10.01 27.69 22.13
N GLY A 40 -10.88 28.15 21.23
CA GLY A 40 -11.63 29.40 21.41
C GLY A 40 -12.55 29.35 22.63
N ILE A 41 -13.26 28.24 22.84
CA ILE A 41 -14.11 28.03 24.02
C ILE A 41 -13.26 27.96 25.29
N LEU A 42 -12.10 27.29 25.24
CA LEU A 42 -11.15 27.20 26.36
C LEU A 42 -10.62 28.58 26.76
N PHE A 43 -10.28 29.42 25.77
CA PHE A 43 -9.80 30.78 25.99
C PHE A 43 -10.90 31.70 26.54
N TYR A 44 -12.14 31.54 26.05
CA TYR A 44 -13.31 32.27 26.52
C TYR A 44 -13.65 31.92 27.99
N TYR A 45 -13.60 30.64 28.35
CA TYR A 45 -13.88 30.18 29.72
C TYR A 45 -12.69 30.30 30.68
N ALA A 46 -11.47 30.58 30.20
CA ALA A 46 -10.28 30.76 31.03
C ALA A 46 -10.38 31.94 32.02
N GLN A 47 -11.39 32.82 31.87
CA GLN A 47 -11.66 33.91 32.81
C GLN A 47 -12.42 33.45 34.06
N PHE A 48 -13.06 32.28 34.05
CA PHE A 48 -13.72 31.71 35.22
C PHE A 48 -12.83 30.64 35.87
N SER A 49 -12.71 30.73 37.20
CA SER A 49 -11.94 29.93 38.17
C SER A 49 -10.95 28.88 37.64
N GLY A 50 -9.72 28.89 38.18
CA GLY A 50 -8.61 28.05 37.72
C GLY A 50 -8.92 26.55 37.61
N LEU A 51 -9.89 26.03 38.37
CA LEU A 51 -10.34 24.64 38.33
C LEU A 51 -11.05 24.28 37.02
N VAL A 52 -11.85 25.18 36.45
CA VAL A 52 -12.55 24.96 35.16
C VAL A 52 -11.54 24.92 34.03
N ARG A 53 -10.53 25.79 34.06
CA ARG A 53 -9.41 25.80 33.11
C ARG A 53 -8.63 24.48 33.13
N TRP A 54 -8.34 23.95 34.32
CA TRP A 54 -7.64 22.67 34.46
C TRP A 54 -8.47 21.49 33.96
N LEU A 55 -9.76 21.44 34.30
CA LEU A 55 -10.67 20.40 33.80
C LEU A 55 -10.74 20.41 32.27
N LEU A 56 -10.90 21.57 31.65
CA LEU A 56 -10.97 21.67 30.19
C LEU A 56 -9.63 21.32 29.52
N ALA A 57 -8.49 21.68 30.12
CA ALA A 57 -7.18 21.27 29.61
C ALA A 57 -7.00 19.74 29.65
N VAL A 58 -7.44 19.09 30.73
CA VAL A 58 -7.42 17.62 30.86
C VAL A 58 -8.32 16.98 29.80
N VAL A 59 -9.52 17.53 29.57
CA VAL A 59 -10.43 17.04 28.52
C VAL A 59 -9.80 17.18 27.13
N ALA A 60 -9.17 18.33 26.82
CA ALA A 60 -8.51 18.54 25.54
C ALA A 60 -7.36 17.53 25.31
N VAL A 61 -6.54 17.29 26.34
CA VAL A 61 -5.46 16.28 26.29
C VAL A 61 -6.04 14.88 26.14
N ALA A 62 -7.12 14.53 26.85
CA ALA A 62 -7.77 13.23 26.74
C ALA A 62 -8.32 12.98 25.33
N VAL A 63 -8.96 14.00 24.72
CA VAL A 63 -9.43 13.94 23.33
C VAL A 63 -8.24 13.72 22.39
N LEU A 64 -7.19 14.54 22.49
CA LEU A 64 -5.96 14.37 21.72
C LEU A 64 -5.35 12.98 21.89
N ALA A 65 -5.30 12.46 23.12
CA ALA A 65 -4.78 11.13 23.43
C ALA A 65 -5.63 10.02 22.83
N THR A 66 -6.97 10.10 22.90
CA THR A 66 -7.84 9.10 22.25
C THR A 66 -7.71 9.10 20.73
N PHE A 67 -7.50 10.26 20.10
CA PHE A 67 -7.27 10.34 18.66
C PHE A 67 -5.86 9.89 18.27
N ALA A 68 -4.84 10.24 19.04
CA ALA A 68 -3.49 9.70 18.87
C ALA A 68 -3.48 8.18 19.04
N TRP A 69 -4.20 7.66 20.04
CA TRP A 69 -4.41 6.23 20.25
C TRP A 69 -5.18 5.59 19.10
N GLY A 70 -6.18 6.24 18.53
CA GLY A 70 -6.90 5.78 17.34
C GLY A 70 -6.04 5.77 16.08
N ALA A 71 -5.16 6.77 15.90
CA ALA A 71 -4.20 6.83 14.80
C ALA A 71 -3.10 5.77 14.95
N ILE A 72 -2.63 5.54 16.18
CA ILE A 72 -1.70 4.47 16.53
C ILE A 72 -2.38 3.13 16.33
N ARG A 73 -3.60 2.89 16.84
CA ARG A 73 -4.37 1.67 16.59
C ARG A 73 -4.58 1.41 15.11
N ARG A 74 -4.90 2.41 14.28
CA ARG A 74 -4.97 2.19 12.82
C ARG A 74 -3.63 1.79 12.20
N ARG A 75 -2.51 2.08 12.86
CA ARG A 75 -1.14 1.67 12.46
C ARG A 75 -0.63 0.42 13.20
N THR A 76 -1.26 0.01 14.30
CA THR A 76 -0.86 -1.09 15.20
C THR A 76 -1.98 -2.09 15.48
N GLU A 77 -3.10 -2.00 14.76
CA GLU A 77 -4.07 -3.07 14.58
C GLU A 77 -3.37 -4.14 13.74
N GLU A 78 -2.44 -4.82 14.40
CA GLU A 78 -2.27 -6.24 14.22
C GLU A 78 -3.68 -6.85 14.22
N PRO A 79 -4.07 -7.54 13.14
CA PRO A 79 -5.34 -8.22 13.15
C PRO A 79 -5.31 -9.20 14.31
N THR A 80 -6.41 -9.20 15.07
CA THR A 80 -6.77 -10.14 16.14
C THR A 80 -5.99 -11.45 16.03
N PRO A 81 -5.29 -11.93 17.08
CA PRO A 81 -4.65 -13.24 17.00
C PRO A 81 -5.78 -14.25 16.81
N LEU A 82 -5.93 -14.72 15.57
CA LEU A 82 -6.76 -15.85 15.25
C LEU A 82 -6.10 -17.02 15.98
N VAL A 83 -6.72 -17.44 17.09
CA VAL A 83 -6.43 -18.71 17.73
C VAL A 83 -6.42 -19.76 16.62
N ALA A 84 -5.21 -20.19 16.25
CA ALA A 84 -5.05 -21.23 15.26
C ALA A 84 -5.68 -22.51 15.84
N PRO A 85 -6.51 -23.25 15.08
CA PRO A 85 -6.79 -24.63 15.44
C PRO A 85 -5.44 -25.34 15.56
N ARG A 86 -5.23 -26.05 16.69
CA ARG A 86 -4.05 -26.90 16.90
C ARG A 86 -3.75 -27.65 15.61
N SER A 87 -2.55 -27.41 15.05
CA SER A 87 -1.98 -28.27 14.02
C SER A 87 -1.93 -29.70 14.53
N PRO A 88 -2.16 -30.67 13.64
CA PRO A 88 -1.04 -31.55 13.38
C PRO A 88 -0.71 -31.65 11.88
N ASP A 89 0.57 -31.93 11.66
CA ASP A 89 1.24 -32.37 10.45
C ASP A 89 1.56 -31.37 9.33
N VAL A 90 2.79 -30.88 9.44
CA VAL A 90 3.86 -30.90 8.42
C VAL A 90 3.46 -31.61 7.11
N SER A 91 2.75 -30.89 6.27
CA SER A 91 2.82 -31.06 4.83
C SER A 91 3.09 -29.70 4.23
N ARG A 92 4.21 -29.58 3.49
CA ARG A 92 4.63 -28.39 2.70
C ARG A 92 3.62 -27.98 1.60
N GLY A 93 2.37 -28.44 1.66
CA GLY A 93 1.30 -28.14 0.71
C GLY A 93 0.50 -26.87 1.01
N GLY A 94 0.60 -26.31 2.22
CA GLY A 94 -0.19 -25.13 2.63
C GLY A 94 0.34 -23.79 2.13
N GLU A 95 1.59 -23.70 1.67
CA GLU A 95 2.20 -22.40 1.30
C GLU A 95 1.51 -21.73 0.12
N LEU A 96 1.06 -22.51 -0.86
CA LEU A 96 0.34 -21.99 -2.02
C LEU A 96 -1.06 -21.50 -1.63
N GLU A 97 -1.74 -22.21 -0.72
CA GLU A 97 -3.05 -21.80 -0.22
C GLU A 97 -2.95 -20.50 0.59
N ILE A 98 -1.95 -20.40 1.47
CA ILE A 98 -1.63 -19.19 2.23
C ILE A 98 -1.33 -18.01 1.29
N PHE A 99 -0.53 -18.24 0.24
CA PHE A 99 -0.22 -17.23 -0.74
C PHE A 99 -1.45 -16.82 -1.56
N SER A 100 -2.28 -17.77 -2.00
CA SER A 100 -3.53 -17.48 -2.71
C SER A 100 -4.49 -16.64 -1.86
N ALA A 101 -4.56 -16.94 -0.56
CA ALA A 101 -5.33 -16.16 0.40
C ALA A 101 -4.73 -14.76 0.61
N ALA A 102 -3.41 -14.62 0.56
CA ALA A 102 -2.73 -13.32 0.59
C ALA A 102 -3.04 -12.51 -0.69
N VAL A 103 -3.02 -13.12 -1.87
CA VAL A 103 -3.41 -12.46 -3.14
C VAL A 103 -4.86 -11.97 -3.09
N ARG A 104 -5.80 -12.81 -2.64
CA ARG A 104 -7.21 -12.41 -2.47
C ARG A 104 -7.36 -11.25 -1.48
N ARG A 105 -6.59 -11.25 -0.40
CA ARG A 105 -6.58 -10.16 0.60
C ARG A 105 -5.94 -8.88 0.04
N ALA A 106 -4.86 -9.00 -0.70
CA ALA A 106 -4.20 -7.89 -1.36
C ALA A 106 -5.12 -7.19 -2.38
N ALA A 107 -5.87 -7.98 -3.16
CA ALA A 107 -6.88 -7.49 -4.09
C ALA A 107 -8.02 -6.72 -3.41
N ARG A 108 -8.36 -7.08 -2.16
CA ARG A 108 -9.33 -6.37 -1.32
C ARG A 108 -8.78 -5.09 -0.67
N GLY A 109 -7.53 -4.72 -0.92
CA GLY A 109 -6.96 -3.47 -0.42
C GLY A 109 -6.13 -3.60 0.86
N LEU A 110 -5.87 -4.81 1.37
CA LEU A 110 -5.16 -5.00 2.64
C LEU A 110 -3.66 -4.70 2.50
N PRO A 111 -3.12 -3.65 3.15
CA PRO A 111 -1.75 -3.17 2.89
C PRO A 111 -0.67 -4.22 3.15
N TYR A 112 -0.77 -4.96 4.26
CA TYR A 112 0.20 -6.01 4.59
C TYR A 112 0.22 -7.14 3.54
N SER A 113 -0.96 -7.53 3.05
CA SER A 113 -1.04 -8.56 2.00
C SER A 113 -0.53 -8.05 0.66
N GLN A 114 -0.75 -6.77 0.33
CA GLN A 114 -0.18 -6.13 -0.86
C GLN A 114 1.35 -6.12 -0.81
N ALA A 115 1.90 -5.72 0.34
CA ALA A 115 3.33 -5.73 0.64
C ALA A 115 3.95 -7.12 0.49
N LEU A 116 3.31 -8.14 1.06
CA LEU A 116 3.77 -9.52 0.95
C LEU A 116 3.78 -10.02 -0.50
N VAL A 117 2.69 -9.78 -1.25
CA VAL A 117 2.55 -10.24 -2.63
C VAL A 117 3.56 -9.53 -3.55
N ALA A 118 3.71 -8.21 -3.42
CA ALA A 118 4.66 -7.44 -4.22
C ALA A 118 6.11 -7.86 -3.93
N SER A 119 6.47 -8.03 -2.66
CA SER A 119 7.80 -8.50 -2.25
C SER A 119 8.11 -9.89 -2.83
N ARG A 120 7.16 -10.83 -2.75
CA ARG A 120 7.32 -12.17 -3.32
C ARG A 120 7.44 -12.18 -4.85
N ALA A 121 6.62 -11.38 -5.54
CA ALA A 121 6.71 -11.24 -6.99
C ALA A 121 8.05 -10.62 -7.42
N ARG A 122 8.49 -9.58 -6.72
CA ARG A 122 9.80 -8.93 -6.93
C ARG A 122 10.94 -9.92 -6.72
N SER A 123 10.95 -10.66 -5.60
CA SER A 123 12.01 -11.62 -5.29
C SER A 123 12.08 -12.74 -6.32
N ALA A 124 10.93 -13.27 -6.75
CA ALA A 124 10.87 -14.33 -7.75
C ALA A 124 11.43 -13.87 -9.10
N PHE A 125 11.13 -12.63 -9.51
CA PHE A 125 11.65 -12.08 -10.76
C PHE A 125 13.10 -11.66 -10.69
N ALA A 126 13.53 -11.06 -9.58
CA ALA A 126 14.95 -10.79 -9.34
C ALA A 126 15.78 -12.08 -9.38
N GLU A 127 15.26 -13.17 -8.82
CA GLU A 127 15.90 -14.48 -8.90
C GLU A 127 15.94 -15.03 -10.32
N ARG A 128 14.85 -14.90 -11.08
CA ARG A 128 14.84 -15.26 -12.50
C ARG A 128 15.90 -14.47 -13.28
N VAL A 129 15.98 -13.16 -13.06
CA VAL A 129 16.97 -12.27 -13.69
C VAL A 129 18.39 -12.68 -13.30
N ARG A 130 18.62 -12.97 -12.02
CA ARG A 130 19.89 -13.45 -11.50
C ARG A 130 20.33 -14.70 -12.23
N LEU A 131 19.43 -15.68 -12.38
CA LEU A 131 19.72 -16.93 -13.08
C LEU A 131 19.96 -16.72 -14.58
N SER A 132 19.13 -15.90 -15.25
CA SER A 132 19.27 -15.60 -16.68
C SER A 132 20.60 -14.94 -17.03
N TYR A 133 21.11 -14.06 -16.17
CA TYR A 133 22.38 -13.36 -16.38
C TYR A 133 23.58 -14.00 -15.65
N GLY A 134 23.39 -15.14 -14.97
CA GLY A 134 24.45 -15.82 -14.22
C GLY A 134 25.04 -14.97 -13.07
N LEU A 135 24.24 -14.10 -12.46
CA LEU A 135 24.69 -13.18 -11.43
C LEU A 135 24.80 -13.89 -10.06
N SER A 136 25.73 -13.40 -9.22
CA SER A 136 25.74 -13.76 -7.81
C SER A 136 24.57 -13.11 -7.06
N PRO A 137 24.15 -13.67 -5.90
CA PRO A 137 23.12 -13.06 -5.05
C PRO A 137 23.45 -11.63 -4.62
N GLU A 138 24.73 -11.31 -4.42
CA GLU A 138 25.19 -9.98 -4.04
C GLU A 138 25.02 -9.01 -5.21
N ARG A 139 25.35 -9.46 -6.43
CA ARG A 139 25.33 -8.61 -7.61
C ARG A 139 23.92 -8.20 -8.03
N ILE A 140 22.92 -9.09 -7.87
CA ILE A 140 21.52 -8.73 -8.12
C ILE A 140 20.99 -7.74 -7.07
N ARG A 141 21.42 -7.84 -5.80
CA ARG A 141 21.05 -6.87 -4.76
C ARG A 141 21.67 -5.49 -5.01
N GLU A 142 22.92 -5.45 -5.46
CA GLU A 142 23.56 -4.20 -5.89
C GLU A 142 22.80 -3.59 -7.07
N LEU A 143 22.44 -4.40 -8.06
CA LEU A 143 21.64 -3.97 -9.20
C LEU A 143 20.30 -3.38 -8.75
N GLN A 144 19.59 -4.02 -7.83
CA GLN A 144 18.30 -3.53 -7.30
C GLN A 144 18.39 -2.18 -6.59
N ARG A 145 19.57 -1.80 -6.06
CA ARG A 145 19.80 -0.53 -5.38
C ARG A 145 20.25 0.60 -6.31
N ASP A 146 20.59 0.28 -7.56
CA ASP A 146 21.04 1.26 -8.55
C ASP A 146 20.02 1.35 -9.71
N PRO A 147 19.20 2.43 -9.74
CA PRO A 147 18.19 2.58 -10.78
C PRO A 147 18.82 2.81 -12.17
N ALA A 148 20.02 3.39 -12.25
CA ALA A 148 20.72 3.57 -13.52
C ALA A 148 21.24 2.23 -14.05
N ALA A 149 21.72 1.36 -13.17
CA ALA A 149 22.12 0.00 -13.56
C ALA A 149 20.92 -0.84 -14.01
N LEU A 150 19.77 -0.76 -13.32
CA LEU A 150 18.53 -1.43 -13.76
C LEU A 150 18.11 -0.99 -15.17
N ARG A 151 18.16 0.31 -15.50
CA ARG A 151 17.82 0.82 -16.84
C ARG A 151 18.73 0.32 -17.96
N ARG A 152 19.96 -0.10 -17.64
CA ARG A 152 20.86 -0.72 -18.63
C ARG A 152 20.46 -2.16 -18.95
N VAL A 153 19.75 -2.81 -18.03
CA VAL A 153 19.35 -4.23 -18.13
C VAL A 153 17.90 -4.35 -18.62
N PHE A 154 17.03 -3.43 -18.20
CA PHE A 154 15.61 -3.44 -18.51
C PHE A 154 15.24 -2.21 -19.34
N VAL A 155 14.69 -2.43 -20.52
CA VAL A 155 14.12 -1.36 -21.36
C VAL A 155 12.78 -0.86 -20.81
N ASP A 156 12.04 -1.72 -20.09
CA ASP A 156 10.74 -1.37 -19.52
C ASP A 156 10.91 -0.63 -18.17
N GLU A 157 10.64 0.68 -18.18
CA GLU A 157 10.69 1.53 -16.98
C GLU A 157 9.75 1.06 -15.85
N ALA A 158 8.65 0.35 -16.15
CA ALA A 158 7.77 -0.19 -15.11
C ALA A 158 8.40 -1.38 -14.38
N LEU A 159 9.24 -2.17 -15.06
CA LEU A 159 10.02 -3.24 -14.42
C LEU A 159 11.15 -2.65 -13.59
N VAL A 160 11.80 -1.59 -14.09
CA VAL A 160 12.82 -0.84 -13.32
C VAL A 160 12.22 -0.29 -12.03
N ASP A 161 11.09 0.43 -12.13
CA ASP A 161 10.41 1.02 -10.97
C ASP A 161 9.91 -0.05 -9.97
N PHE A 162 9.54 -1.23 -10.45
CA PHE A 162 9.11 -2.33 -9.59
C PHE A 162 10.26 -3.06 -8.90
N LEU A 163 11.39 -3.25 -9.61
CA LEU A 163 12.57 -3.97 -9.11
C LEU A 163 13.44 -3.11 -8.21
N TYR A 164 13.42 -1.80 -8.38
CA TYR A 164 14.19 -0.88 -7.57
C TYR A 164 13.81 -0.98 -6.09
N VAL A 165 14.84 -1.05 -5.25
CA VAL A 165 14.74 -1.08 -3.80
C VAL A 165 15.43 0.15 -3.25
N ASP A 166 14.66 0.99 -2.55
CA ASP A 166 15.22 2.15 -1.87
C ASP A 166 15.97 1.71 -0.61
N PRO A 167 17.29 1.93 -0.50
CA PRO A 167 18.06 1.58 0.69
C PRO A 167 17.63 2.38 1.94
N ALA A 168 16.89 3.48 1.78
CA ALA A 168 16.33 4.26 2.88
C ALA A 168 14.94 3.77 3.35
N ASP A 169 14.30 2.84 2.63
CA ASP A 169 13.07 2.16 3.04
C ASP A 169 13.40 0.73 3.50
N PRO A 170 13.72 0.51 4.79
CA PRO A 170 14.18 -0.79 5.29
C PRO A 170 13.10 -1.87 5.18
N ASP A 171 11.83 -1.49 5.02
CA ASP A 171 10.74 -2.42 4.84
C ASP A 171 10.47 -2.76 3.37
N GLU A 172 11.09 -2.07 2.41
CA GLU A 172 11.00 -2.27 0.94
C GLU A 172 9.58 -2.29 0.36
N ARG A 173 8.58 -1.94 1.17
CA ARG A 173 7.20 -2.42 1.01
C ARG A 173 6.23 -1.35 0.58
N THR A 174 6.52 -0.07 0.79
CA THR A 174 5.43 0.90 0.90
C THR A 174 5.37 1.85 -0.28
N ASP A 175 6.50 2.32 -0.81
CA ASP A 175 6.49 3.41 -1.78
C ASP A 175 5.87 3.02 -3.13
N TRP A 176 6.30 1.90 -3.73
CA TRP A 176 5.70 1.41 -4.98
C TRP A 176 4.21 1.09 -4.81
N ILE A 177 3.82 0.50 -3.67
CA ILE A 177 2.42 0.16 -3.37
C ILE A 177 1.57 1.42 -3.24
N TYR A 178 2.08 2.44 -2.56
CA TYR A 178 1.41 3.71 -2.42
C TYR A 178 1.22 4.38 -3.80
N ARG A 179 2.28 4.44 -4.61
CA ARG A 179 2.20 4.98 -5.99
C ARG A 179 1.24 4.18 -6.86
N ALA A 180 1.21 2.85 -6.73
CA ALA A 180 0.27 1.97 -7.41
C ALA A 180 -1.19 2.22 -6.99
N GLN A 181 -1.45 2.46 -5.70
CA GLN A 181 -2.79 2.83 -5.23
C GLN A 181 -3.25 4.17 -5.83
N VAL A 182 -2.38 5.18 -5.87
CA VAL A 182 -2.68 6.50 -6.45
C VAL A 182 -2.95 6.41 -7.96
N ARG A 183 -2.23 5.56 -8.69
CA ARG A 183 -2.32 5.44 -10.17
C ARG A 183 -3.48 4.57 -10.67
N GLY A 184 -4.37 4.11 -9.80
CA GLY A 184 -5.55 3.33 -10.22
C GLY A 184 -5.69 1.94 -9.57
N GLY A 185 -4.94 1.68 -8.50
CA GLY A 185 -5.13 0.54 -7.62
C GLY A 185 -4.03 -0.52 -7.73
N PHE A 186 -3.68 -1.12 -6.59
CA PHE A 186 -2.64 -2.13 -6.47
C PHE A 186 -2.84 -3.31 -7.43
N ALA A 187 -4.04 -3.87 -7.51
CA ALA A 187 -4.29 -5.07 -8.32
C ALA A 187 -4.02 -4.83 -9.82
N ARG A 188 -4.41 -3.67 -10.33
CA ARG A 188 -4.19 -3.27 -11.73
C ARG A 188 -2.70 -3.05 -12.01
N ALA A 189 -2.01 -2.35 -11.12
CA ALA A 189 -0.57 -2.12 -11.24
C ALA A 189 0.22 -3.43 -11.18
N LEU A 190 -0.14 -4.33 -10.26
CA LEU A 190 0.47 -5.63 -10.11
C LEU A 190 0.28 -6.49 -11.36
N HIS A 191 -0.95 -6.59 -11.90
CA HIS A 191 -1.19 -7.34 -13.14
C HIS A 191 -0.36 -6.79 -14.30
N GLY A 192 -0.35 -5.47 -14.50
CA GLY A 192 0.44 -4.87 -15.57
C GLY A 192 1.95 -5.08 -15.42
N VAL A 193 2.47 -5.27 -14.20
CA VAL A 193 3.88 -5.62 -13.98
C VAL A 193 4.11 -7.11 -14.22
N LEU A 194 3.22 -7.98 -13.75
CA LEU A 194 3.29 -9.43 -13.98
C LEU A 194 3.28 -9.77 -15.48
N ASP A 195 2.42 -9.12 -16.27
CA ASP A 195 2.36 -9.31 -17.73
C ASP A 195 3.70 -8.95 -18.39
N ARG A 196 4.36 -7.88 -17.93
CA ARG A 196 5.69 -7.48 -18.42
C ARG A 196 6.78 -8.43 -17.98
N MET A 197 6.72 -8.96 -16.76
CA MET A 197 7.65 -9.97 -16.25
C MET A 197 7.53 -11.28 -17.04
N GLU A 198 6.31 -11.64 -17.46
CA GLU A 198 6.07 -12.81 -18.30
C GLU A 198 6.59 -12.59 -19.74
N ALA A 199 6.36 -11.40 -20.30
CA ALA A 199 6.87 -11.01 -21.61
C ALA A 199 8.39 -10.83 -21.66
N TRP A 200 9.03 -10.61 -20.51
CA TRP A 200 10.48 -10.49 -20.40
C TRP A 200 11.15 -11.84 -20.71
N ARG A 201 11.99 -11.86 -21.75
CA ARG A 201 12.79 -13.02 -22.20
C ARG A 201 14.27 -12.69 -22.12
#